data_AF-A0A165X6N5-F1
#
_entry.id   AF-A0A165X6N5-F1
#
_cell.length_a   1.000
_cell.length_b   1.000
_cell.length_c   1.000
_cell.angle_alpha   90.00
_cell.angle_beta   90.00
_cell.angle_gamma   90.00
#
_symmetry.space_group_name_H-M   'P 1'
#
loop_
_entity.id
_entity.type
_entity.pdbx_description
1 polymer ?
#
loop_
_entity_poly.entity_id
_entity_poly.type
_entity_poly.pdbx_seq_one_letter_code
_entity_poly.pdbx_strand_id
1 'polypeptide(L)'
;MIWPGIYKLQNAQFSSIRPWPPPAMQVEPVEDAHFFFSLEHFQPRVLQVDNTVFRVHQQRLIEVSDKFRTLLLVERPLLAPGDADIPVVLQLPGLDPAGFRDFLRVIYYGHRDDFWLSPGGWLGVLLVAHIYSCPSVFQACLQALGRRSRPGS
;
A
#
# COMPACT_ATOMS: atom_id res chain seq x y z
N MET A 1 2.39 71.35 38.37
CA MET A 1 1.39 70.30 38.62
C MET A 1 0.72 70.01 37.27
N ILE A 2 1.40 69.26 36.40
CA ILE A 2 1.29 67.80 36.14
C ILE A 2 0.01 67.47 35.35
N TRP A 3 0.21 67.13 34.07
CA TRP A 3 -0.76 66.72 33.06
C TRP A 3 -1.41 65.36 33.39
N PRO A 4 -2.70 65.16 33.07
CA PRO A 4 -3.30 63.83 33.03
C PRO A 4 -3.26 63.24 31.61
N GLY A 5 -2.98 61.95 31.50
CA GLY A 5 -3.49 61.13 30.40
C GLY A 5 -2.52 60.78 29.28
N ILE A 6 -1.64 59.81 29.52
CA ILE A 6 -1.12 58.93 28.47
C ILE A 6 -0.92 57.54 29.08
N TYR A 7 -1.84 56.61 28.82
CA TYR A 7 -1.54 55.19 28.57
C TYR A 7 -2.72 54.59 27.77
N LYS A 8 -2.74 54.79 26.45
CA LYS A 8 -3.46 53.88 25.55
C LYS A 8 -2.61 52.62 25.44
N LEU A 9 -2.87 51.64 26.29
CA LEU A 9 -2.45 50.26 26.00
C LEU A 9 -3.44 49.71 24.97
N GLN A 10 -2.98 49.62 23.72
CA GLN A 10 -3.68 48.91 22.67
C GLN A 10 -3.80 47.44 23.10
N ASN A 11 -5.03 46.96 23.25
CA ASN A 11 -5.36 45.54 23.18
C ASN A 11 -4.98 45.05 21.78
N ALA A 12 -3.72 44.62 21.61
CA ALA A 12 -3.35 43.76 20.50
C ALA A 12 -3.97 42.40 20.80
N GLN A 13 -5.05 42.10 20.09
CA GLN A 13 -5.69 40.79 20.05
C GLN A 13 -4.63 39.73 19.76
N PHE A 14 -4.28 38.94 20.78
CA PHE A 14 -3.65 37.64 20.61
C PHE A 14 -4.67 36.72 19.94
N SER A 15 -4.68 36.72 18.61
CA SER A 15 -5.52 35.84 17.81
C SER A 15 -4.79 35.45 16.54
N SER A 16 -3.71 34.67 16.69
CA SER A 16 -3.24 33.77 15.63
C SER A 16 -2.15 32.83 16.16
N ILE A 17 -2.46 32.04 17.19
CA ILE A 17 -1.78 30.75 17.36
C ILE A 17 -2.30 29.90 16.21
N ARG A 18 -1.51 29.73 15.15
CA ARG A 18 -1.85 28.79 14.08
C ARG A 18 -1.97 27.40 14.74
N PRO A 19 -3.11 26.71 14.64
CA PRO A 19 -3.17 25.33 15.09
C PRO A 19 -2.23 24.51 14.19
N TRP A 20 -1.14 24.06 14.78
CA TRP A 20 -0.34 22.93 14.32
C TRP A 20 -1.13 21.66 14.68
N PRO A 21 -1.31 20.69 13.77
CA PRO A 21 -0.47 20.35 12.63
C PRO A 21 -1.00 20.88 11.28
N PRO A 22 -0.19 20.89 10.21
CA PRO A 22 -0.69 21.19 8.87
C PRO A 22 -1.87 20.28 8.51
N PRO A 23 -2.87 20.78 7.75
CA PRO A 23 -3.91 19.91 7.21
C PRO A 23 -3.22 18.78 6.46
N ALA A 24 -3.57 17.54 6.82
CA ALA A 24 -3.08 16.36 6.12
C ALA A 24 -3.31 16.60 4.62
N MET A 25 -2.21 16.78 3.89
CA MET A 25 -2.25 16.95 2.44
C MET A 25 -2.89 15.67 1.94
N GLN A 26 -4.16 15.76 1.51
CA GLN A 26 -4.88 14.64 0.94
C GLN A 26 -4.21 14.34 -0.38
N VAL A 27 -3.17 13.50 -0.33
CA VAL A 27 -2.52 12.98 -1.53
C VAL A 27 -3.53 12.00 -2.11
N GLU A 28 -4.17 12.41 -3.21
CA GLU A 28 -5.04 11.53 -3.98
C GLU A 28 -4.28 10.23 -4.28
N PRO A 29 -4.85 9.07 -3.96
CA PRO A 29 -4.18 7.80 -4.16
C PRO A 29 -3.83 7.60 -5.64
N VAL A 30 -2.59 7.21 -5.91
CA VAL A 30 -2.14 6.95 -7.29
C VAL A 30 -2.52 5.53 -7.67
N GLU A 31 -3.28 5.38 -8.75
CA GLU A 31 -3.69 4.08 -9.30
C GLU A 31 -2.54 3.41 -10.06
N ASP A 32 -2.34 2.11 -9.82
CA ASP A 32 -1.28 1.36 -10.50
C ASP A 32 -1.64 0.96 -11.93
N ALA A 33 -0.89 1.47 -12.92
CA ALA A 33 -1.15 1.22 -14.34
C ALA A 33 -1.09 -0.26 -14.77
N HIS A 34 -0.42 -1.13 -14.01
CA HIS A 34 -0.27 -2.55 -14.35
C HIS A 34 -1.29 -3.44 -13.64
N PHE A 35 -1.86 -2.97 -12.52
CA PHE A 35 -2.82 -3.71 -11.70
C PHE A 35 -4.08 -2.88 -11.45
N PHE A 36 -4.71 -2.45 -12.53
CA PHE A 36 -6.00 -1.76 -12.50
C PHE A 36 -7.02 -2.49 -13.39
N PHE A 37 -7.46 -3.67 -12.95
CA PHE A 37 -8.47 -4.43 -13.67
C PHE A 37 -9.86 -3.75 -13.57
N SER A 38 -10.61 -3.73 -14.67
CA SER A 38 -11.96 -3.18 -14.70
C SER A 38 -12.92 -4.04 -13.86
N LEU A 39 -13.86 -3.40 -13.16
CA LEU A 39 -14.82 -4.03 -12.23
C LEU A 39 -15.77 -5.04 -12.90
N GLU A 40 -15.85 -4.99 -14.24
CA GLU A 40 -16.83 -5.75 -15.02
C GLU A 40 -16.56 -7.27 -15.08
N HIS A 41 -15.34 -7.74 -14.81
CA HIS A 41 -14.98 -9.13 -15.11
C HIS A 41 -14.72 -10.04 -13.91
N PHE A 42 -14.36 -9.53 -12.74
CA PHE A 42 -14.08 -10.34 -11.56
C PHE A 42 -14.08 -9.39 -10.38
N GLN A 43 -14.85 -9.64 -9.31
CA GLN A 43 -14.93 -8.78 -8.11
C GLN A 43 -13.52 -8.39 -7.60
N PRO A 44 -12.97 -7.24 -8.02
CA PRO A 44 -11.62 -6.85 -7.68
C PRO A 44 -11.66 -6.25 -6.29
N ARG A 45 -10.69 -6.62 -5.46
CA ARG A 45 -10.44 -5.93 -4.20
C ARG A 45 -9.44 -4.83 -4.45
N VAL A 46 -9.61 -3.74 -3.71
CA VAL A 46 -8.72 -2.58 -3.79
C VAL A 46 -7.82 -2.62 -2.57
N LEU A 47 -6.53 -2.75 -2.80
CA LEU A 47 -5.53 -2.73 -1.74
C LEU A 47 -4.80 -1.40 -1.82
N GLN A 48 -4.61 -0.77 -0.68
CA GLN A 48 -3.79 0.42 -0.57
C GLN A 48 -2.51 0.08 0.17
N VAL A 49 -1.39 0.30 -0.51
CA VAL A 49 -0.05 0.21 0.06
C VAL A 49 0.53 1.61 0.04
N ASP A 50 0.71 2.19 1.22
CA ASP A 50 1.11 3.59 1.37
C ASP A 50 0.16 4.53 0.57
N ASN A 51 0.67 5.30 -0.39
CA ASN A 51 -0.12 6.18 -1.24
C ASN A 51 -0.51 5.57 -2.60
N THR A 52 -0.31 4.27 -2.78
CA THR A 52 -0.56 3.57 -4.06
C THR A 52 -1.71 2.58 -3.92
N VAL A 53 -2.62 2.59 -4.90
CA VAL A 53 -3.80 1.73 -4.94
C VAL A 53 -3.67 0.67 -6.02
N PHE A 54 -3.90 -0.58 -5.63
CA PHE A 54 -3.83 -1.77 -6.46
C PHE A 54 -5.21 -2.43 -6.54
N ARG A 55 -5.70 -2.70 -7.76
CA ARG A 55 -6.89 -3.53 -7.97
C ARG A 55 -6.49 -4.95 -8.31
N VAL A 56 -6.88 -5.90 -7.48
CA VAL A 56 -6.41 -7.28 -7.57
C VAL A 56 -7.54 -8.28 -7.37
N HIS A 57 -7.39 -9.45 -7.98
CA HIS A 57 -8.28 -10.58 -7.78
C HIS A 57 -8.04 -11.17 -6.39
N GLN A 58 -9.04 -11.08 -5.52
CA GLN A 58 -8.99 -11.61 -4.15
C GLN A 58 -8.52 -13.07 -4.12
N GLN A 59 -9.09 -13.89 -5.00
CA GLN A 59 -8.79 -15.32 -5.05
C GLN A 59 -7.29 -15.60 -5.25
N ARG A 60 -6.61 -14.82 -6.09
CA ARG A 60 -5.16 -15.01 -6.34
C ARG A 60 -4.32 -14.77 -5.10
N LEU A 61 -4.70 -13.82 -4.25
CA LEU A 61 -3.99 -13.56 -3.00
C LEU A 61 -4.28 -14.63 -1.94
N ILE A 62 -5.52 -15.13 -1.91
CA ILE A 62 -5.94 -16.21 -1.00
C ILE A 62 -5.25 -17.54 -1.35
N GLU A 63 -5.05 -17.81 -2.64
CA GLU A 63 -4.36 -19.02 -3.12
C GLU A 63 -2.90 -19.08 -2.66
N VAL A 64 -2.24 -17.93 -2.49
CA VAL A 64 -0.82 -17.86 -2.13
C VAL A 64 -0.56 -17.66 -0.65
N SER A 65 -1.57 -17.29 0.14
CA SER A 65 -1.41 -16.96 1.57
C SER A 65 -2.69 -17.11 2.39
N ASP A 66 -2.56 -17.83 3.51
CA ASP A 66 -3.60 -17.90 4.53
C ASP A 66 -3.74 -16.61 5.35
N LYS A 67 -2.70 -15.76 5.40
CA LYS A 67 -2.82 -14.42 5.99
C LYS A 67 -3.71 -13.55 5.11
N PHE A 68 -3.51 -13.54 3.79
CA PHE A 68 -4.42 -12.82 2.89
C PHE A 68 -5.84 -13.40 2.92
N ARG A 69 -5.99 -14.73 3.06
CA ARG A 69 -7.30 -15.34 3.32
C ARG A 69 -7.98 -14.75 4.55
N THR A 70 -7.26 -14.70 5.67
CA THR A 70 -7.81 -14.15 6.93
C THR A 70 -8.14 -12.67 6.78
N LEU A 71 -7.20 -11.86 6.28
CA LEU A 71 -7.39 -10.42 6.08
C LEU A 71 -8.58 -10.12 5.15
N LEU A 72 -8.70 -10.82 4.02
CA LEU A 72 -9.70 -10.50 3.00
C LEU A 72 -11.08 -11.11 3.26
N LEU A 73 -11.19 -12.14 4.12
CA LEU A 73 -12.46 -12.78 4.47
C LEU A 73 -13.00 -12.38 5.84
N VAL A 74 -12.11 -12.12 6.82
CA VAL A 74 -12.48 -11.87 8.22
C VAL A 74 -12.51 -10.38 8.53
N GLU A 75 -11.52 -9.62 8.07
CA GLU A 75 -11.50 -8.17 8.24
C GLU A 75 -12.39 -7.53 7.16
N ARG A 76 -13.71 -7.58 7.37
CA ARG A 76 -14.60 -6.67 6.65
C ARG A 76 -14.25 -5.25 7.12
N PRO A 77 -13.84 -4.33 6.23
CA PRO A 77 -13.78 -2.94 6.63
C PRO A 77 -15.19 -2.52 7.06
N LEU A 78 -15.25 -1.70 8.09
CA LEU A 78 -16.47 -1.03 8.52
C LEU A 78 -16.93 -0.10 7.39
N LEU A 79 -17.58 -0.65 6.38
CA LEU A 79 -18.33 0.13 5.40
C LEU A 79 -19.47 0.80 6.16
N ALA A 80 -19.58 2.12 6.01
CA ALA A 80 -20.77 2.83 6.42
C ALA A 80 -21.96 2.18 5.68
N PRO A 81 -23.07 1.87 6.37
CA PRO A 81 -24.23 1.26 5.73
C PRO A 81 -24.80 2.25 4.69
N GLY A 82 -24.57 1.97 3.41
CA GLY A 82 -24.98 2.84 2.29
C GLY A 82 -24.10 2.71 1.05
N ASP A 83 -22.85 2.30 1.21
CA ASP A 83 -21.84 2.33 0.16
C ASP A 83 -21.47 0.94 -0.37
N ALA A 84 -22.44 0.27 -1.01
CA ALA A 84 -22.23 -1.05 -1.61
C ALA A 84 -21.22 -1.03 -2.78
N ASP A 85 -20.96 0.15 -3.35
CA ASP A 85 -20.06 0.35 -4.49
C ASP A 85 -18.67 0.89 -4.09
N ILE A 86 -18.44 1.21 -2.81
CA ILE A 86 -17.13 1.67 -2.38
C ILE A 86 -16.20 0.45 -2.28
N PRO A 87 -15.10 0.43 -3.06
CA PRO A 87 -14.15 -0.65 -2.96
C PRO A 87 -13.61 -0.72 -1.53
N VAL A 88 -13.67 -1.91 -0.94
CA VAL A 88 -13.01 -2.22 0.33
C VAL A 88 -11.52 -1.95 0.16
N VAL A 89 -11.04 -0.86 0.77
CA VAL A 89 -9.63 -0.48 0.81
C VAL A 89 -8.98 -1.11 2.03
N LEU A 90 -8.10 -2.07 1.80
CA LEU A 90 -7.26 -2.64 2.87
C LEU A 90 -5.93 -1.90 2.91
N GLN A 91 -5.61 -1.30 4.06
CA GLN A 91 -4.33 -0.61 4.26
C GLN A 91 -3.25 -1.61 4.71
N LEU A 92 -2.14 -1.64 3.99
CA LEU A 92 -1.00 -2.50 4.29
C LEU A 92 0.21 -1.63 4.70
N PRO A 93 0.32 -1.24 5.99
CA PRO A 93 1.38 -0.34 6.44
C PRO A 93 2.76 -1.01 6.41
N GLY A 94 3.79 -0.23 6.06
CA GLY A 94 5.20 -0.66 6.14
C GLY A 94 5.68 -1.49 4.95
N LEU A 95 4.89 -1.62 3.89
CA LEU A 95 5.34 -2.18 2.62
C LEU A 95 5.73 -1.08 1.64
N ASP A 96 6.81 -1.35 0.90
CA ASP A 96 7.15 -0.55 -0.28
C ASP A 96 6.19 -0.89 -1.44
N PRO A 97 5.52 0.11 -2.05
CA PRO A 97 4.63 -0.10 -3.18
C PRO A 97 5.32 -0.80 -4.37
N ALA A 98 6.61 -0.51 -4.62
CA ALA A 98 7.33 -1.15 -5.72
C ALA A 98 7.57 -2.66 -5.44
N GLY A 99 7.98 -3.01 -4.22
CA GLY A 99 8.07 -4.40 -3.79
C GLY A 99 6.73 -5.15 -3.85
N PHE A 100 5.63 -4.49 -3.47
CA PHE A 100 4.30 -5.09 -3.58
C PHE A 100 3.84 -5.28 -5.04
N ARG A 101 4.12 -4.31 -5.92
CA ARG A 101 3.88 -4.43 -7.37
C ARG A 101 4.62 -5.63 -7.94
N ASP A 102 5.91 -5.78 -7.65
CA ASP A 102 6.70 -6.91 -8.13
C ASP A 102 6.19 -8.24 -7.56
N PHE A 103 5.68 -8.25 -6.33
CA PHE A 103 5.04 -9.43 -5.74
C PHE A 103 3.78 -9.83 -6.51
N LEU A 104 2.94 -8.86 -6.87
CA LEU A 104 1.79 -9.12 -7.76
C LEU A 104 2.25 -9.63 -9.12
N ARG A 105 3.33 -9.08 -9.69
CA ARG A 105 3.86 -9.57 -10.97
C ARG A 105 4.27 -11.05 -10.90
N VAL A 106 4.86 -11.49 -9.79
CA VAL A 106 5.18 -12.92 -9.59
C VAL A 106 3.92 -13.78 -9.55
N ILE A 107 2.87 -13.36 -8.85
CA ILE A 107 1.61 -14.13 -8.73
C ILE A 107 0.91 -14.25 -10.09
N TYR A 108 0.85 -13.16 -10.85
CA TYR A 108 0.08 -13.11 -12.10
C TYR A 108 0.87 -13.62 -13.30
N TYR A 109 2.17 -13.34 -13.36
CA TYR A 109 3.00 -13.55 -14.54
C TYR A 109 4.18 -14.49 -14.29
N GLY A 110 4.40 -14.96 -13.06
CA GLY A 110 5.56 -15.79 -12.71
C GLY A 110 5.62 -17.16 -13.39
N HIS A 111 4.54 -17.59 -14.04
CA HIS A 111 4.50 -18.82 -14.84
C HIS A 111 4.93 -18.60 -16.30
N ARG A 112 5.17 -17.36 -16.73
CA ARG A 112 5.59 -17.07 -18.11
C ARG A 112 7.10 -17.27 -18.25
N ASP A 113 7.51 -17.83 -19.40
CA ASP A 113 8.92 -18.09 -19.69
C ASP A 113 9.76 -16.80 -19.85
N ASP A 114 9.12 -15.69 -20.25
CA ASP A 114 9.74 -14.37 -20.38
C ASP A 114 9.75 -13.55 -19.07
N PHE A 115 9.29 -14.16 -17.97
CA PHE A 115 9.21 -13.46 -16.70
C PHE A 115 10.59 -13.20 -16.11
N TRP A 116 10.91 -11.92 -15.93
CA TRP A 116 12.14 -11.49 -15.30
C TRP A 116 11.92 -10.35 -14.31
N LEU A 117 12.61 -10.45 -13.18
CA LEU A 117 12.75 -9.40 -12.18
C LEU A 117 14.23 -9.11 -11.91
N SER A 118 14.51 -7.87 -11.53
CA SER A 118 15.83 -7.45 -11.04
C SER A 118 16.11 -8.11 -9.67
N PRO A 119 17.38 -8.21 -9.23
CA PRO A 119 17.68 -8.71 -7.89
C PRO A 119 16.99 -7.90 -6.78
N GLY A 120 16.93 -6.58 -6.94
CA GLY A 120 16.20 -5.69 -6.03
C GLY A 120 14.70 -5.99 -6.00
N GLY A 121 14.09 -6.25 -7.17
CA GLY A 121 12.69 -6.67 -7.25
C GLY A 121 12.45 -7.98 -6.50
N TRP A 122 13.28 -9.01 -6.74
CA TRP A 122 13.19 -10.29 -6.01
C TRP A 122 13.34 -10.13 -4.49
N LEU A 123 14.17 -9.21 -4.01
CA LEU A 123 14.27 -8.90 -2.57
C LEU A 123 12.99 -8.25 -2.04
N GLY A 124 12.39 -7.32 -2.77
CA GLY A 124 11.09 -6.74 -2.43
C GLY A 124 10.00 -7.81 -2.33
N VAL A 125 9.93 -8.70 -3.33
CA VAL A 125 9.00 -9.84 -3.32
C VAL A 125 9.25 -10.77 -2.12
N LEU A 126 10.51 -11.07 -1.80
CA LEU A 126 10.87 -11.92 -0.68
C LEU A 126 10.38 -11.35 0.65
N LEU A 127 10.52 -10.04 0.86
CA LEU A 127 10.04 -9.34 2.06
C LEU A 127 8.51 -9.43 2.19
N VAL A 128 7.78 -9.14 1.10
CA VAL A 128 6.31 -9.25 1.07
C VAL A 128 5.89 -10.69 1.36
N ALA A 129 6.50 -11.66 0.68
CA ALA A 129 6.20 -13.07 0.87
C ALA A 129 6.48 -13.54 2.31
N HIS A 130 7.52 -13.02 2.97
CA HIS A 130 7.80 -13.31 4.36
C HIS A 130 6.74 -12.73 5.30
N ILE A 131 6.42 -11.43 5.17
CA ILE A 131 5.44 -10.72 6.00
C ILE A 131 4.06 -11.39 5.93
N TYR A 132 3.61 -11.69 4.71
CA TYR A 132 2.31 -12.30 4.45
C TYR A 132 2.35 -13.83 4.41
N SER A 133 3.45 -14.45 4.84
CA SER A 133 3.56 -15.91 4.97
C SER A 133 3.14 -16.66 3.70
N CYS A 134 3.76 -16.32 2.57
CA CYS A 134 3.53 -16.91 1.25
C CYS A 134 4.67 -17.91 0.93
N PRO A 135 4.63 -19.17 1.38
CA PRO A 135 5.77 -20.08 1.32
C PRO A 135 6.19 -20.44 -0.11
N SER A 136 5.23 -20.60 -1.03
CA SER A 136 5.52 -20.91 -2.44
C SER A 136 6.30 -19.79 -3.12
N VAL A 137 5.84 -18.55 -2.95
CA VAL A 137 6.50 -17.35 -3.49
C VAL A 137 7.86 -17.14 -2.82
N PHE A 138 7.95 -17.33 -1.51
CA PHE A 138 9.21 -17.22 -0.76
C PHE A 138 10.28 -18.20 -1.29
N GLN A 139 9.91 -19.46 -1.50
CA GLN A 139 10.82 -20.46 -2.07
C GLN A 139 11.23 -20.12 -3.52
N ALA A 140 10.28 -19.64 -4.34
CA ALA A 140 10.59 -19.19 -5.70
C ALA A 140 11.61 -18.04 -5.71
N CYS A 141 11.47 -17.08 -4.78
CA CYS A 141 12.42 -15.97 -4.63
C CYS A 141 13.82 -16.46 -4.24
N LEU A 142 13.92 -17.37 -3.27
CA LEU A 142 15.22 -17.94 -2.86
C LEU A 142 15.89 -18.71 -4.01
N GLN A 143 15.13 -19.47 -4.79
CA GLN A 143 15.67 -20.16 -5.97
C GLN A 143 16.15 -19.17 -7.03
N ALA A 144 15.38 -18.12 -7.32
CA ALA A 144 15.73 -17.11 -8.30
C ALA A 144 17.00 -16.33 -7.90
N LEU A 145 17.14 -15.99 -6.62
CA LEU A 145 18.31 -15.31 -6.06
C LEU A 145 19.53 -16.26 -6.00
N GLY A 146 19.33 -17.51 -5.58
CA GLY A 146 20.40 -18.51 -5.46
C GLY A 146 21.00 -18.93 -6.80
N ARG A 147 20.20 -19.02 -7.87
CA ARG A 147 20.69 -19.35 -9.23
C ARG A 147 21.68 -18.33 -9.77
N ARG A 148 21.61 -17.06 -9.34
CA ARG A 148 22.54 -15.99 -9.78
C ARG A 148 23.81 -15.91 -8.95
N SER A 149 23.82 -16.53 -7.77
CA SER A 149 24.98 -16.55 -6.87
C SER A 149 25.99 -17.67 -7.19
N ARG A 150 25.79 -18.45 -8.26
CA ARG A 150 26.86 -19.30 -8.81
C ARG A 150 27.69 -18.46 -9.77
N PRO A 151 28.85 -17.91 -9.36
CA PRO A 151 29.87 -17.52 -10.33
C PRO A 151 30.26 -18.77 -11.11
N GLY A 152 30.46 -18.62 -12.42
CA GLY A 152 30.76 -19.72 -13.34
C GLY A 152 31.78 -20.70 -12.79
N SER A 153 31.41 -21.98 -12.87
CA SER A 153 32.37 -23.09 -12.87
C SER A 153 33.15 -23.08 -14.18
#